data_AF-A0A6P1AFS2-F1
#
_entry.id   AF-A0A6P1AFS2-F1
#
_cell.length_a   1.000
_cell.length_b   1.000
_cell.length_c   1.000
_cell.angle_alpha   90.00
_cell.angle_beta   90.00
_cell.angle_gamma   90.00
#
_symmetry.space_group_name_H-M   'P 1'
#
loop_
_entity.id
_entity.type
_entity.pdbx_description
1 polymer ?
#
loop_
_entity_poly.entity_id
_entity_poly.type
_entity_poly.pdbx_seq_one_letter_code
_entity_poly.pdbx_strand_id
1 'polypeptide(L)'
;MIDTALCLPAPDIEALLQGRIVVALFKQYIDPGEFVLYPSAVSPSLLPIEQYYRSNFLPIARNAVVHLTSETPQVKAWASCEFCQILDGSESCEALSRLTIWQPETFQKIFAQQPYIFLAYLRVYKFAQAIEVSAIVDPENLFVALLSPLSIEGTQPVLSKTMFQKRCQQLQAQQPPFHPELEELQSAIAQFNDSSAPLLANRISHFLGWKSETPNKLVDPQKAWIKNIVIFGNRSDEKDANKSNYQAGTDFERVVHKSLEFLGFGVDPNAKGGAGGMDLYCTTPYSLVGECKAGKNIPDSTAEQLYRIGTRHLGKEDYESAVKLIIGPGKPTKFLQESAQKSTISIIKPMTLQKLVELEAKFPGSVNLIELKPYLEAGQIDARIDEYIEKVLTEIKLRSHVVQVVKNYLEKTGLDNAEVGSLHGTYIGSNHSPSLTPKELHEILIELSSPLAGYLGRKKVNNESRFYFLRDLHIDSLLTQ
;
A
#
# COMPACT_ATOMS: atom_id res chain seq x y z
N MET A 1 -19.64 -23.86 -16.31
CA MET A 1 -20.75 -23.78 -15.34
C MET A 1 -20.50 -24.83 -14.29
N ILE A 2 -20.65 -24.50 -13.00
CA ILE A 2 -20.51 -25.46 -11.90
C ILE A 2 -21.88 -25.66 -11.25
N ASP A 3 -22.31 -26.90 -11.09
CA ASP A 3 -23.59 -27.29 -10.49
C ASP A 3 -23.44 -28.00 -9.14
N THR A 4 -22.20 -28.25 -8.72
CA THR A 4 -21.87 -28.97 -7.49
C THR A 4 -21.12 -28.04 -6.53
N ALA A 5 -21.54 -28.04 -5.27
CA ALA A 5 -20.89 -27.33 -4.19
C ALA A 5 -20.16 -28.29 -3.26
N LEU A 6 -18.96 -27.91 -2.82
CA LEU A 6 -18.16 -28.58 -1.80
C LEU A 6 -18.39 -27.87 -0.47
N CYS A 7 -18.97 -28.58 0.49
CA CYS A 7 -19.23 -28.10 1.83
C CYS A 7 -17.93 -28.04 2.64
N LEU A 8 -17.57 -26.86 3.13
CA LEU A 8 -16.40 -26.63 3.97
C LEU A 8 -16.78 -25.80 5.20
N PRO A 9 -16.06 -25.94 6.33
CA PRO A 9 -16.21 -25.01 7.44
C PRO A 9 -16.03 -23.57 6.96
N ALA A 10 -16.95 -22.66 7.30
CA ALA A 10 -16.85 -21.26 6.88
C ALA A 10 -15.49 -20.60 7.21
N PRO A 11 -14.85 -20.86 8.37
CA PRO A 11 -13.50 -20.37 8.62
C PRO A 11 -12.47 -20.89 7.59
N ASP A 12 -12.55 -22.16 7.19
CA ASP A 12 -11.62 -22.74 6.21
C ASP A 12 -11.78 -22.06 4.84
N ILE A 13 -13.02 -21.73 4.44
CA ILE A 13 -13.30 -20.94 3.23
C ILE A 13 -12.68 -19.55 3.33
N GLU A 14 -12.81 -18.86 4.47
CA GLU A 14 -12.21 -17.54 4.66
C GLU A 14 -10.67 -17.60 4.58
N ALA A 15 -10.05 -18.65 5.10
CA ALA A 15 -8.61 -18.85 4.97
C ALA A 15 -8.18 -19.06 3.50
N LEU A 16 -8.93 -19.85 2.74
CA LEU A 16 -8.72 -20.06 1.30
C LEU A 16 -8.92 -18.75 0.51
N LEU A 17 -9.97 -17.98 0.80
CA LEU A 17 -10.26 -16.68 0.18
C LEU A 17 -9.17 -15.62 0.46
N GLN A 18 -8.50 -15.74 1.61
CA GLN A 18 -7.38 -14.87 1.98
C GLN A 18 -6.02 -15.38 1.46
N GLY A 19 -5.99 -16.56 0.82
CA GLY A 19 -4.75 -17.18 0.33
C GLY A 19 -3.81 -17.66 1.44
N ARG A 20 -4.30 -17.80 2.68
CA ARG A 20 -3.54 -18.28 3.85
C ARG A 20 -3.22 -19.77 3.76
N ILE A 21 -4.13 -20.53 3.15
CA ILE A 21 -3.98 -21.97 2.88
C ILE A 21 -4.35 -22.25 1.43
N VAL A 22 -3.90 -23.40 0.93
CA VAL A 22 -4.23 -23.92 -0.40
C VAL A 22 -4.87 -25.30 -0.34
N VAL A 23 -5.24 -25.76 0.86
CA VAL A 23 -5.78 -27.09 1.10
C VAL A 23 -7.06 -27.04 1.93
N ALA A 24 -7.90 -28.04 1.74
CA ALA A 24 -8.98 -28.39 2.64
C ALA A 24 -8.76 -29.81 3.20
N LEU A 25 -9.18 -30.01 4.46
CA LEU A 25 -8.93 -31.22 5.24
C LEU A 25 -10.17 -32.12 5.24
N PHE A 26 -9.99 -33.39 4.87
CA PHE A 26 -11.08 -34.37 4.77
C PHE A 26 -10.74 -35.72 5.38
N LYS A 27 -11.80 -36.48 5.72
CA LYS A 27 -11.72 -37.87 6.19
C LYS A 27 -11.80 -38.91 5.07
N GLN A 28 -12.16 -38.49 3.86
CA GLN A 28 -12.24 -39.33 2.68
C GLN A 28 -11.58 -38.65 1.49
N TYR A 29 -11.13 -39.46 0.54
CA TYR A 29 -10.55 -38.98 -0.71
C TYR A 29 -11.58 -38.17 -1.50
N ILE A 30 -11.12 -37.10 -2.16
CA ILE A 30 -11.92 -36.29 -3.06
C ILE A 30 -11.29 -36.36 -4.45
N ASP A 31 -12.11 -36.70 -5.44
CA ASP A 31 -11.69 -36.66 -6.84
C ASP A 31 -11.41 -35.22 -7.29
N PRO A 32 -10.35 -35.00 -8.10
CA PRO A 32 -10.12 -33.73 -8.76
C PRO A 32 -11.35 -33.27 -9.56
N GLY A 33 -11.67 -31.98 -9.47
CA GLY A 33 -12.90 -31.42 -10.02
C GLY A 33 -13.11 -29.96 -9.64
N GLU A 34 -14.16 -29.36 -10.17
CA GLU A 34 -14.51 -27.96 -9.92
C GLU A 34 -15.74 -27.86 -9.02
N PHE A 35 -15.65 -27.08 -7.95
CA PHE A 35 -16.70 -27.00 -6.93
C PHE A 35 -16.94 -25.57 -6.47
N VAL A 36 -18.19 -25.21 -6.24
CA VAL A 36 -18.53 -23.98 -5.51
C VAL A 36 -18.21 -24.20 -4.03
N LEU A 37 -17.54 -23.24 -3.38
CA LEU A 37 -17.20 -23.37 -1.96
C LEU A 37 -18.40 -22.97 -1.10
N TYR A 38 -19.07 -23.95 -0.51
CA TYR A 38 -20.30 -23.76 0.25
C TYR A 38 -20.01 -23.72 1.76
N PRO A 39 -20.33 -22.63 2.46
CA PRO A 39 -20.04 -22.50 3.88
C PRO A 39 -20.95 -23.39 4.73
N SER A 40 -20.34 -24.22 5.55
CA SER A 40 -21.00 -25.12 6.50
C SER A 40 -20.57 -24.83 7.94
N ALA A 41 -21.45 -25.11 8.89
CA ALA A 41 -21.15 -25.08 10.32
C ALA A 41 -20.41 -26.33 10.81
N VAL A 42 -20.34 -27.39 10.00
CA VAL A 42 -19.77 -28.69 10.40
C VAL A 42 -18.24 -28.61 10.37
N SER A 43 -17.60 -28.73 11.55
CA SER A 43 -16.16 -28.99 11.66
C SER A 43 -15.91 -30.49 11.50
N PRO A 44 -14.84 -30.93 10.79
CA PRO A 44 -14.48 -32.35 10.73
C PRO A 44 -14.09 -32.92 12.10
N SER A 45 -13.81 -32.06 13.09
CA SER A 45 -13.47 -32.45 14.46
C SER A 45 -14.52 -31.94 15.46
N LEU A 46 -14.79 -32.72 16.50
CA LEU A 46 -15.65 -32.33 17.64
C LEU A 46 -14.96 -31.32 18.58
N LEU A 47 -13.99 -30.55 18.09
CA LEU A 47 -13.17 -29.67 18.91
C LEU A 47 -13.76 -28.27 19.03
N PRO A 48 -13.60 -27.62 20.20
CA PRO A 48 -13.80 -26.19 20.32
C PRO A 48 -12.93 -25.43 19.32
N ILE A 49 -13.42 -24.29 18.83
CA ILE A 49 -12.76 -23.48 17.81
C ILE A 49 -11.33 -23.06 18.22
N GLU A 50 -11.10 -22.82 19.52
CA GLU A 50 -9.80 -22.49 20.13
C GLU A 50 -8.78 -23.64 20.06
N GLN A 51 -9.26 -24.88 20.07
CA GLN A 51 -8.41 -26.07 19.96
C GLN A 51 -8.23 -26.50 18.51
N TYR A 52 -9.12 -26.07 17.61
CA TYR A 52 -9.08 -26.46 16.21
C TYR A 52 -8.16 -25.55 15.38
N TYR A 53 -8.26 -24.24 15.57
CA TYR A 53 -7.52 -23.24 14.81
C TYR A 53 -6.39 -22.58 15.60
N ARG A 54 -5.36 -22.16 14.89
CA ARG A 54 -4.22 -21.41 15.43
C ARG A 54 -4.68 -20.07 15.99
N SER A 55 -4.03 -19.61 17.06
CA SER A 55 -4.36 -18.38 17.78
C SER A 55 -4.44 -17.14 16.86
N ASN A 56 -3.54 -17.05 15.89
CA ASN A 56 -3.50 -15.96 14.91
C ASN A 56 -4.68 -15.98 13.91
N PHE A 57 -5.39 -17.11 13.77
CA PHE A 57 -6.56 -17.24 12.90
C PHE A 57 -7.90 -17.17 13.66
N LEU A 58 -7.89 -17.32 14.98
CA LEU A 58 -9.11 -17.31 15.80
C LEU A 58 -10.03 -16.09 15.60
N PRO A 59 -9.54 -14.84 15.46
CA PRO A 59 -10.44 -13.70 15.23
C PRO A 59 -11.25 -13.86 13.94
N ILE A 60 -10.62 -14.34 12.87
CA ILE A 60 -11.27 -14.58 11.57
C ILE A 60 -12.24 -15.75 11.70
N ALA A 61 -11.81 -16.84 12.33
CA ALA A 61 -12.64 -18.02 12.50
C ALA A 61 -13.92 -17.74 13.29
N ARG A 62 -13.82 -17.01 14.41
CA ARG A 62 -14.99 -16.59 15.20
C ARG A 62 -15.94 -15.69 14.40
N ASN A 63 -15.39 -14.74 13.66
CA ASN A 63 -16.17 -13.84 12.81
C ASN A 63 -16.93 -14.62 11.72
N ALA A 64 -16.27 -15.57 11.04
CA ALA A 64 -16.90 -16.41 10.03
C ALA A 64 -18.05 -17.26 10.61
N VAL A 65 -17.89 -17.79 11.82
CA VAL A 65 -18.95 -18.54 12.52
C VAL A 65 -20.15 -17.66 12.89
N VAL A 66 -19.93 -16.42 13.32
CA VAL A 66 -21.03 -15.48 13.61
C VAL A 66 -21.85 -15.17 12.34
N HIS A 67 -21.21 -15.09 11.18
CA HIS A 67 -21.90 -14.75 9.92
C HIS A 67 -22.57 -15.94 9.22
N LEU A 68 -22.42 -17.16 9.74
CA LEU A 68 -23.09 -18.37 9.22
C LEU A 68 -24.61 -18.40 9.53
N THR A 69 -25.12 -17.53 10.41
CA THR A 69 -26.53 -17.55 10.88
C THR A 69 -27.55 -16.89 9.94
N SER A 70 -27.17 -16.62 8.68
CA SER A 70 -28.09 -16.09 7.66
C SER A 70 -29.05 -17.17 7.15
N GLU A 71 -30.33 -16.84 6.93
CA GLU A 71 -31.33 -17.76 6.37
C GLU A 71 -30.99 -18.23 4.94
N THR A 72 -30.20 -17.44 4.20
CA THR A 72 -29.64 -17.83 2.89
C THR A 72 -28.11 -17.76 2.91
N PRO A 73 -27.40 -18.86 2.67
CA PRO A 73 -25.95 -18.85 2.60
C PRO A 73 -25.47 -18.20 1.30
N GLN A 74 -24.49 -17.31 1.44
CA GLN A 74 -23.84 -16.64 0.33
C GLN A 74 -22.50 -17.31 0.02
N VAL A 75 -22.27 -17.63 -1.24
CA VAL A 75 -20.98 -18.14 -1.74
C VAL A 75 -20.16 -17.03 -2.35
N LYS A 76 -18.86 -16.99 -2.03
CA LYS A 76 -17.93 -15.94 -2.46
C LYS A 76 -16.91 -16.43 -3.49
N ALA A 77 -16.78 -17.75 -3.63
CA ALA A 77 -15.79 -18.36 -4.50
C ALA A 77 -16.16 -19.77 -4.96
N TRP A 78 -15.45 -20.22 -5.99
CA TRP A 78 -15.33 -21.61 -6.39
C TRP A 78 -13.87 -22.03 -6.34
N ALA A 79 -13.60 -23.33 -6.38
CA ALA A 79 -12.26 -23.86 -6.46
C ALA A 79 -12.16 -25.03 -7.44
N SER A 80 -11.00 -25.13 -8.09
CA SER A 80 -10.57 -26.35 -8.75
C SER A 80 -9.74 -27.17 -7.76
N CYS A 81 -10.14 -28.41 -7.49
CA CYS A 81 -9.33 -29.40 -6.80
C CYS A 81 -8.31 -29.96 -7.79
N GLU A 82 -7.05 -29.55 -7.65
CA GLU A 82 -5.98 -29.89 -8.58
C GLU A 82 -5.45 -31.31 -8.30
N PHE A 83 -5.40 -31.71 -7.03
CA PHE A 83 -5.11 -33.08 -6.58
C PHE A 83 -5.47 -33.27 -5.10
N CYS A 84 -5.55 -34.52 -4.66
CA CYS A 84 -5.76 -34.88 -3.26
C CYS A 84 -4.60 -35.75 -2.76
N GLN A 85 -3.97 -35.34 -1.66
CA GLN A 85 -2.85 -36.06 -1.04
C GLN A 85 -3.34 -36.84 0.18
N ILE A 86 -2.86 -38.08 0.30
CA ILE A 86 -3.07 -38.92 1.49
C ILE A 86 -1.90 -38.67 2.44
N LEU A 87 -2.20 -38.38 3.70
CA LEU A 87 -1.23 -38.26 4.78
C LEU A 87 -1.56 -39.28 5.85
N ASP A 88 -0.53 -39.80 6.52
CA ASP A 88 -0.66 -40.73 7.63
C ASP A 88 -0.05 -40.16 8.92
N GLY A 89 -0.13 -40.93 10.01
CA GLY A 89 0.38 -40.52 11.31
C GLY A 89 1.91 -40.40 11.42
N SER A 90 2.68 -40.68 10.36
CA SER A 90 4.13 -40.45 10.35
C SER A 90 4.50 -38.99 10.08
N GLU A 91 3.55 -38.19 9.59
CA GLU A 91 3.75 -36.80 9.24
C GLU A 91 3.90 -35.88 10.47
N SER A 92 4.73 -34.84 10.38
CA SER A 92 4.89 -33.89 11.48
C SER A 92 3.66 -32.97 11.61
N CYS A 93 2.87 -33.19 12.65
CA CYS A 93 1.72 -32.36 12.99
C CYS A 93 2.12 -30.88 13.20
N GLU A 94 3.29 -30.62 13.79
CA GLU A 94 3.84 -29.27 13.95
C GLU A 94 4.18 -28.63 12.61
N ALA A 95 4.77 -29.38 11.67
CA ALA A 95 5.09 -28.86 10.35
C ALA A 95 3.81 -28.53 9.55
N LEU A 96 2.82 -29.41 9.59
CA LEU A 96 1.50 -29.17 8.97
C LEU A 96 0.80 -27.96 9.59
N SER A 97 0.81 -27.83 10.92
CA SER A 97 0.27 -26.67 11.62
C SER A 97 0.96 -25.36 11.22
N ARG A 98 2.28 -25.36 11.03
CA ARG A 98 3.01 -24.16 10.57
C ARG A 98 2.58 -23.71 9.17
N LEU A 99 2.13 -24.63 8.34
CA LEU A 99 1.77 -24.39 6.93
C LEU A 99 0.26 -24.28 6.68
N THR A 100 -0.54 -24.42 7.74
CA THR A 100 -2.00 -24.37 7.69
C THR A 100 -2.56 -23.49 8.81
N ILE A 101 -3.89 -23.40 8.88
CA ILE A 101 -4.61 -22.68 9.94
C ILE A 101 -4.92 -23.54 11.17
N TRP A 102 -4.68 -24.86 11.10
CA TRP A 102 -5.06 -25.81 12.13
C TRP A 102 -3.94 -25.99 13.15
N GLN A 103 -4.30 -26.29 14.39
CA GLN A 103 -3.35 -26.58 15.47
C GLN A 103 -2.72 -27.98 15.32
N PRO A 104 -1.53 -28.25 15.90
CA PRO A 104 -0.95 -29.59 15.91
C PRO A 104 -1.90 -30.62 16.55
N GLU A 105 -2.59 -30.24 17.63
CA GLU A 105 -3.54 -31.09 18.35
C GLU A 105 -4.74 -31.53 17.49
N THR A 106 -5.10 -30.73 16.48
CA THR A 106 -6.14 -31.07 15.51
C THR A 106 -5.75 -32.30 14.71
N PHE A 107 -4.54 -32.29 14.13
CA PHE A 107 -4.03 -33.41 13.36
C PHE A 107 -3.87 -34.66 14.23
N GLN A 108 -3.29 -34.51 15.43
CA GLN A 108 -3.13 -35.62 16.37
C GLN A 108 -4.47 -36.29 16.71
N LYS A 109 -5.52 -35.52 16.96
CA LYS A 109 -6.85 -36.07 17.28
C LYS A 109 -7.51 -36.73 16.08
N ILE A 110 -7.31 -36.22 14.87
CA ILE A 110 -7.84 -36.86 13.66
C ILE A 110 -7.10 -38.18 13.41
N PHE A 111 -5.77 -38.21 13.52
CA PHE A 111 -4.98 -39.44 13.36
C PHE A 111 -5.28 -40.50 14.43
N ALA A 112 -5.70 -40.07 15.63
CA ALA A 112 -6.17 -40.99 16.67
C ALA A 112 -7.51 -41.67 16.31
N GLN A 113 -8.34 -41.05 15.46
CA GLN A 113 -9.64 -41.59 15.05
C GLN A 113 -9.55 -42.42 13.77
N GLN A 114 -8.59 -42.12 12.90
CA GLN A 114 -8.41 -42.79 11.62
C GLN A 114 -6.94 -42.75 11.17
N PRO A 115 -6.44 -43.78 10.48
CA PRO A 115 -5.02 -43.87 10.13
C PRO A 115 -4.56 -42.86 9.08
N TYR A 116 -5.49 -42.29 8.31
CA TYR A 116 -5.18 -41.38 7.20
C TYR A 116 -6.07 -40.14 7.21
N ILE A 117 -5.53 -39.05 6.67
CA ILE A 117 -6.28 -37.83 6.33
C ILE A 117 -6.03 -37.49 4.86
N PHE A 118 -6.95 -36.73 4.28
CA PHE A 118 -6.90 -36.33 2.89
C PHE A 118 -6.83 -34.81 2.80
N LEU A 119 -5.77 -34.30 2.16
CA LEU A 119 -5.63 -32.88 1.85
C LEU A 119 -5.96 -32.65 0.38
N ALA A 120 -7.11 -32.05 0.10
CA ALA A 120 -7.46 -31.61 -1.24
C ALA A 120 -6.81 -30.25 -1.51
N TYR A 121 -5.99 -30.15 -2.56
CA TYR A 121 -5.33 -28.92 -2.95
C TYR A 121 -6.24 -28.10 -3.85
N LEU A 122 -6.76 -27.00 -3.29
CA LEU A 122 -7.83 -26.20 -3.87
C LEU A 122 -7.27 -24.90 -4.43
N ARG A 123 -7.31 -24.76 -5.76
CA ARG A 123 -7.03 -23.50 -6.43
C ARG A 123 -8.31 -22.65 -6.48
N VAL A 124 -8.35 -21.61 -5.67
CA VAL A 124 -9.57 -20.82 -5.40
C VAL A 124 -9.67 -19.60 -6.31
N TYR A 125 -10.90 -19.30 -6.76
CA TYR A 125 -11.27 -18.19 -7.62
C TYR A 125 -12.44 -17.41 -7.01
N LYS A 126 -12.32 -16.09 -6.94
CA LYS A 126 -13.33 -15.20 -6.37
C LYS A 126 -14.37 -14.80 -7.42
N PHE A 127 -15.63 -14.79 -6.98
CA PHE A 127 -16.69 -14.09 -7.70
C PHE A 127 -16.56 -12.57 -7.52
N ALA A 128 -17.05 -11.80 -8.48
CA ALA A 128 -17.05 -10.34 -8.40
C ALA A 128 -17.93 -9.81 -7.25
N GLN A 129 -18.98 -10.55 -6.91
CA GLN A 129 -19.88 -10.29 -5.79
C GLN A 129 -20.29 -11.62 -5.16
N ALA A 130 -20.67 -11.59 -3.88
CA ALA A 130 -21.23 -12.75 -3.22
C ALA A 130 -22.55 -13.16 -3.91
N ILE A 131 -22.76 -14.46 -4.07
CA ILE A 131 -23.92 -15.02 -4.76
C ILE A 131 -24.76 -15.78 -3.73
N GLU A 132 -26.04 -15.45 -3.65
CA GLU A 132 -26.98 -16.26 -2.88
C GLU A 132 -27.27 -17.56 -3.62
N VAL A 133 -27.14 -18.69 -2.92
CA VAL A 133 -27.35 -20.01 -3.51
C VAL A 133 -28.35 -20.81 -2.70
N SER A 134 -29.27 -21.41 -3.42
CA SER A 134 -30.16 -22.44 -2.88
C SER A 134 -29.56 -23.81 -3.20
N ALA A 135 -29.34 -24.61 -2.16
CA ALA A 135 -28.81 -25.95 -2.26
C ALA A 135 -29.71 -26.92 -1.49
N ILE A 136 -29.75 -28.18 -1.93
CA ILE A 136 -30.37 -29.25 -1.15
C ILE A 136 -29.35 -29.69 -0.11
N VAL A 137 -29.45 -29.15 1.10
CA VAL A 137 -28.46 -29.34 2.16
C VAL A 137 -28.79 -30.61 2.94
N ASP A 138 -27.87 -31.57 2.90
CA ASP A 138 -27.77 -32.66 3.86
C ASP A 138 -26.52 -32.38 4.74
N PRO A 139 -26.68 -32.25 6.07
CA PRO A 139 -25.57 -31.94 6.97
C PRO A 139 -24.41 -32.94 6.93
N GLU A 140 -24.67 -34.17 6.49
CA GLU A 140 -23.65 -35.23 6.43
C GLU A 140 -22.96 -35.33 5.07
N ASN A 141 -23.49 -34.67 4.04
CA ASN A 141 -22.92 -34.73 2.69
C ASN A 141 -21.86 -33.68 2.44
N LEU A 142 -20.72 -34.16 1.94
CA LEU A 142 -19.59 -33.35 1.52
C LEU A 142 -19.89 -32.50 0.28
N PHE A 143 -20.77 -33.00 -0.58
CA PHE A 143 -21.18 -32.37 -1.82
C PHE A 143 -22.68 -32.11 -1.81
N VAL A 144 -23.07 -30.92 -2.24
CA VAL A 144 -24.48 -30.55 -2.42
C VAL A 144 -24.72 -30.10 -3.86
N ALA A 145 -25.84 -30.55 -4.42
CA ALA A 145 -26.27 -30.09 -5.73
C ALA A 145 -26.85 -28.68 -5.62
N LEU A 146 -26.42 -27.78 -6.51
CA LEU A 146 -26.98 -26.44 -6.65
C LEU A 146 -28.28 -26.53 -7.44
N LEU A 147 -29.32 -25.82 -7.01
CA LEU A 147 -30.58 -25.76 -7.77
C LEU A 147 -30.44 -25.02 -9.11
N SER A 148 -29.38 -24.23 -9.27
CA SER A 148 -29.05 -23.53 -10.51
C SER A 148 -27.53 -23.49 -10.68
N PRO A 149 -26.99 -23.95 -11.82
CA PRO A 149 -25.55 -23.92 -12.06
C PRO A 149 -25.02 -22.48 -12.09
N LEU A 150 -23.82 -22.27 -11.56
CA LEU A 150 -23.16 -20.97 -11.52
C LEU A 150 -22.15 -20.81 -12.66
N SER A 151 -22.13 -19.61 -13.25
CA SER A 151 -21.09 -19.23 -14.22
C SER A 151 -19.80 -18.85 -13.49
N ILE A 152 -18.68 -19.31 -14.04
CA ILE A 152 -17.33 -19.04 -13.53
C ILE A 152 -16.56 -18.06 -14.42
N GLU A 153 -17.19 -17.55 -15.48
CA GLU A 153 -16.56 -16.56 -16.37
C GLU A 153 -16.23 -15.27 -15.62
N GLY A 154 -15.06 -14.70 -15.94
CA GLY A 154 -14.59 -13.45 -15.34
C GLY A 154 -14.11 -13.55 -13.88
N THR A 155 -14.10 -14.74 -13.29
CA THR A 155 -13.57 -14.94 -11.93
C THR A 155 -12.05 -14.80 -11.89
N GLN A 156 -11.52 -14.33 -10.77
CA GLN A 156 -10.08 -14.07 -10.59
C GLN A 156 -9.48 -15.04 -9.57
N PRO A 157 -8.30 -15.64 -9.84
CA PRO A 157 -7.67 -16.52 -8.89
C PRO A 157 -7.18 -15.74 -7.67
N VAL A 158 -7.38 -16.32 -6.48
CA VAL A 158 -6.89 -15.74 -5.22
C VAL A 158 -5.37 -15.66 -5.22
N LEU A 159 -4.71 -16.75 -5.62
CA LEU A 159 -3.26 -16.84 -5.78
C LEU A 159 -2.88 -16.98 -7.26
N SER A 160 -1.77 -16.36 -7.67
CA SER A 160 -1.19 -16.64 -8.99
C SER A 160 -0.82 -18.11 -9.12
N LYS A 161 -0.76 -18.62 -10.36
CA LYS A 161 -0.37 -20.03 -10.61
C LYS A 161 0.96 -20.38 -9.94
N THR A 162 1.95 -19.51 -10.07
CA THR A 162 3.29 -19.69 -9.48
C THR A 162 3.23 -19.72 -7.96
N MET A 163 2.46 -18.82 -7.33
CA MET A 163 2.37 -18.77 -5.86
C MET A 163 1.63 -19.98 -5.30
N PHE A 164 0.54 -20.39 -5.95
CA PHE A 164 -0.19 -21.61 -5.61
C PHE A 164 0.73 -22.83 -5.68
N GLN A 165 1.45 -23.03 -6.79
CA GLN A 165 2.39 -24.14 -6.95
C GLN A 165 3.50 -24.12 -5.89
N LYS A 166 4.03 -22.95 -5.55
CA LYS A 166 5.05 -22.80 -4.51
C LYS A 166 4.52 -23.23 -3.14
N ARG A 167 3.28 -22.85 -2.79
CA ARG A 167 2.60 -23.29 -1.56
C ARG A 167 2.34 -24.78 -1.54
N CYS A 168 1.92 -25.37 -2.66
CA CYS A 168 1.77 -26.82 -2.78
C CYS A 168 3.08 -27.54 -2.48
N GLN A 169 4.17 -27.11 -3.12
CA GLN A 169 5.50 -27.69 -2.91
C GLN A 169 5.98 -27.54 -1.45
N GLN A 170 5.76 -26.38 -0.83
CA GLN A 170 6.11 -26.18 0.58
C GLN A 170 5.36 -27.12 1.51
N LEU A 171 4.06 -27.32 1.28
CA LEU A 171 3.25 -28.22 2.10
C LEU A 171 3.66 -29.68 1.90
N GLN A 172 3.85 -30.11 0.65
CA GLN A 172 4.31 -31.47 0.31
C GLN A 172 5.70 -31.76 0.90
N ALA A 173 6.62 -30.80 0.85
CA ALA A 173 7.97 -30.95 1.39
C ALA A 173 8.10 -30.56 2.87
N GLN A 174 7.00 -30.13 3.51
CA GLN A 174 6.97 -29.61 4.89
C GLN A 174 8.00 -28.51 5.18
N GLN A 175 8.32 -27.72 4.17
CA GLN A 175 9.26 -26.61 4.30
C GLN A 175 8.56 -25.39 4.89
N PRO A 176 9.19 -24.66 5.84
CA PRO A 176 8.57 -23.48 6.43
C PRO A 176 8.26 -22.40 5.38
N PRO A 177 7.30 -21.50 5.66
CA PRO A 177 7.10 -20.31 4.85
C PRO A 177 8.39 -19.48 4.75
N PHE A 178 8.52 -18.68 3.69
CA PHE A 178 9.71 -17.82 3.52
C PHE A 178 9.76 -16.68 4.56
N HIS A 179 8.60 -16.24 5.04
CA HIS A 179 8.46 -15.09 5.94
C HIS A 179 7.40 -15.37 7.03
N PRO A 180 7.59 -16.38 7.89
CA PRO A 180 6.59 -16.78 8.88
C PRO A 180 6.19 -15.64 9.82
N GLU A 181 7.14 -14.76 10.18
CA GLU A 181 6.90 -13.61 11.04
C GLU A 181 5.98 -12.57 10.37
N LEU A 182 6.04 -12.43 9.05
CA LEU A 182 5.15 -11.52 8.31
C LEU A 182 3.73 -12.10 8.20
N GLU A 183 3.58 -13.41 8.10
CA GLU A 183 2.26 -14.06 8.12
C GLU A 183 1.58 -13.90 9.49
N GLU A 184 2.36 -14.02 10.56
CA GLU A 184 1.92 -13.75 11.94
C GLU A 184 1.57 -12.28 12.14
N LEU A 185 2.44 -11.37 11.71
CA LEU A 185 2.20 -9.93 11.79
C LEU A 185 0.94 -9.52 11.02
N GLN A 186 0.74 -10.03 9.80
CA GLN A 186 -0.48 -9.76 9.01
C GLN A 186 -1.74 -10.11 9.80
N SER A 187 -1.69 -11.22 10.53
CA SER A 187 -2.79 -11.70 11.35
C SER A 187 -3.00 -10.86 12.61
N ALA A 188 -1.91 -10.43 13.26
CA ALA A 188 -1.95 -9.57 14.42
C ALA A 188 -2.50 -8.17 14.08
N ILE A 189 -2.17 -7.63 12.90
CA ILE A 189 -2.62 -6.31 12.45
C ILE A 189 -4.15 -6.20 12.41
N ALA A 190 -4.86 -7.30 12.09
CA ALA A 190 -6.32 -7.33 12.07
C ALA A 190 -6.98 -7.03 13.43
N GLN A 191 -6.21 -7.07 14.53
CA GLN A 191 -6.70 -6.78 15.88
C GLN A 191 -6.59 -5.29 16.27
N PHE A 192 -5.91 -4.47 15.46
CA PHE A 192 -5.72 -3.05 15.75
C PHE A 192 -6.82 -2.19 15.13
N ASN A 193 -7.46 -1.35 15.94
CA ASN A 193 -8.42 -0.33 15.50
C ASN A 193 -7.69 0.96 15.09
N ASP A 194 -6.78 0.86 14.11
CA ASP A 194 -6.05 2.00 13.56
C ASP A 194 -6.37 2.15 12.07
N SER A 195 -6.57 3.39 11.60
CA SER A 195 -6.90 3.65 10.18
C SER A 195 -5.80 3.22 9.20
N SER A 196 -4.55 3.09 9.65
CA SER A 196 -3.40 2.61 8.87
C SER A 196 -3.23 1.09 8.89
N ALA A 197 -3.84 0.38 9.85
CA ALA A 197 -3.72 -1.08 9.98
C ALA A 197 -4.21 -1.85 8.73
N PRO A 198 -5.38 -1.53 8.11
CA PRO A 198 -5.81 -2.20 6.89
C PRO A 198 -4.85 -2.00 5.72
N LEU A 199 -4.23 -0.83 5.61
CA LEU A 199 -3.25 -0.54 4.57
C LEU A 199 -1.98 -1.39 4.75
N LEU A 200 -1.47 -1.48 5.98
CA LEU A 200 -0.30 -2.31 6.29
C LEU A 200 -0.59 -3.80 6.06
N ALA A 201 -1.75 -4.29 6.51
CA ALA A 201 -2.17 -5.68 6.29
C ALA A 201 -2.26 -6.01 4.79
N ASN A 202 -2.82 -5.10 3.99
CA ASN A 202 -2.89 -5.26 2.53
C ASN A 202 -1.50 -5.27 1.88
N ARG A 203 -0.59 -4.39 2.31
CA ARG A 203 0.80 -4.36 1.82
C ARG A 203 1.55 -5.64 2.15
N ILE A 204 1.39 -6.16 3.36
CA ILE A 204 2.00 -7.44 3.76
C ILE A 204 1.40 -8.59 2.94
N SER A 205 0.07 -8.66 2.79
CA SER A 205 -0.57 -9.68 1.95
C SER A 205 -0.09 -9.62 0.49
N HIS A 206 0.10 -8.44 -0.07
CA HIS A 206 0.67 -8.29 -1.42
C HIS A 206 2.12 -8.76 -1.46
N PHE A 207 2.96 -8.38 -0.48
CA PHE A 207 4.35 -8.82 -0.39
C PHE A 207 4.48 -10.35 -0.27
N LEU A 208 3.62 -10.97 0.53
CA LEU A 208 3.53 -12.42 0.70
C LEU A 208 2.94 -13.13 -0.54
N GLY A 209 2.45 -12.38 -1.53
CA GLY A 209 1.83 -12.90 -2.73
C GLY A 209 0.43 -13.48 -2.53
N TRP A 210 -0.24 -13.15 -1.42
CA TRP A 210 -1.59 -13.60 -1.09
C TRP A 210 -2.70 -12.89 -1.87
N LYS A 211 -2.36 -11.77 -2.52
CA LYS A 211 -3.27 -11.02 -3.39
C LYS A 211 -2.60 -10.73 -4.74
N SER A 212 -3.34 -10.99 -5.82
CA SER A 212 -2.92 -10.78 -7.21
C SER A 212 -3.17 -9.35 -7.72
N GLU A 213 -3.93 -8.53 -6.97
CA GLU A 213 -4.21 -7.15 -7.36
C GLU A 213 -2.97 -6.27 -7.21
N THR A 214 -2.57 -5.63 -8.31
CA THR A 214 -1.53 -4.61 -8.30
C THR A 214 -1.98 -3.41 -7.46
N PRO A 215 -1.14 -2.89 -6.54
CA PRO A 215 -1.48 -1.72 -5.71
C PRO A 215 -1.82 -0.48 -6.54
N ASN A 216 -1.38 -0.44 -7.80
CA ASN A 216 -1.54 0.70 -8.72
C ASN A 216 -3.00 1.02 -9.11
N LYS A 217 -3.98 0.14 -8.83
CA LYS A 217 -5.41 0.42 -9.10
C LYS A 217 -6.20 0.96 -7.92
N LEU A 218 -5.59 1.12 -6.75
CA LEU A 218 -6.14 2.01 -5.74
C LEU A 218 -5.71 3.43 -6.11
N VAL A 219 -6.44 4.06 -7.04
CA VAL A 219 -6.60 5.51 -6.99
C VAL A 219 -7.20 5.76 -5.62
N ASP A 220 -6.33 6.04 -4.65
CA ASP A 220 -6.75 6.27 -3.29
C ASP A 220 -7.83 7.37 -3.33
N PRO A 221 -9.10 7.06 -2.97
CA PRO A 221 -10.14 8.08 -2.90
C PRO A 221 -9.71 9.25 -2.00
N GLN A 222 -8.73 9.03 -1.11
CA GLN A 222 -8.11 10.06 -0.28
C GLN A 222 -7.21 11.05 -1.03
N LYS A 223 -6.93 10.90 -2.34
CA LYS A 223 -6.05 11.81 -3.11
C LYS A 223 -6.78 12.69 -4.12
N ALA A 224 -8.10 12.53 -4.29
CA ALA A 224 -8.90 13.37 -5.20
C ALA A 224 -8.84 14.87 -4.86
N TRP A 225 -8.65 15.21 -3.58
CA TRP A 225 -8.57 16.59 -3.11
C TRP A 225 -7.34 17.35 -3.62
N ILE A 226 -6.29 16.68 -4.11
CA ILE A 226 -5.06 17.34 -4.58
C ILE A 226 -5.38 18.30 -5.72
N LYS A 227 -6.30 17.92 -6.61
CA LYS A 227 -6.80 18.79 -7.70
C LYS A 227 -7.50 20.05 -7.18
N ASN A 228 -8.00 20.04 -5.94
CA ASN A 228 -8.67 21.20 -5.36
C ASN A 228 -7.70 22.34 -5.03
N ILE A 229 -6.38 22.08 -4.95
CA ILE A 229 -5.36 23.11 -4.70
C ILE A 229 -5.44 24.19 -5.78
N VAL A 230 -5.36 23.79 -7.05
CA VAL A 230 -5.48 24.72 -8.18
C VAL A 230 -6.88 25.27 -8.31
N ILE A 231 -7.93 24.44 -8.14
CA ILE A 231 -9.32 24.87 -8.27
C ILE A 231 -9.65 25.99 -7.27
N PHE A 232 -9.19 25.88 -6.03
CA PHE A 232 -9.46 26.90 -5.01
C PHE A 232 -8.55 28.12 -5.14
N GLY A 233 -7.31 27.95 -5.62
CA GLY A 233 -6.36 29.06 -5.78
C GLY A 233 -6.57 29.92 -7.04
N ASN A 234 -6.79 29.29 -8.20
CA ASN A 234 -6.93 29.96 -9.50
C ASN A 234 -8.41 30.16 -9.88
N ARG A 235 -9.04 31.20 -9.31
CA ARG A 235 -10.43 31.54 -9.68
C ARG A 235 -10.43 32.49 -10.88
N SER A 236 -10.62 31.94 -12.08
CA SER A 236 -10.91 32.70 -13.31
C SER A 236 -12.34 32.43 -13.78
N ASP A 237 -13.28 33.19 -13.22
CA ASP A 237 -14.66 33.47 -13.69
C ASP A 237 -15.70 32.32 -13.88
N GLU A 238 -16.96 32.71 -13.60
CA GLU A 238 -18.28 32.09 -13.84
C GLU A 238 -18.81 30.95 -12.95
N LYS A 239 -18.00 30.04 -12.38
CA LYS A 239 -18.58 28.90 -11.60
C LYS A 239 -18.78 29.13 -10.09
N ASP A 240 -18.39 30.30 -9.57
CA ASP A 240 -18.42 30.63 -8.13
C ASP A 240 -19.46 31.70 -7.76
N ALA A 241 -20.51 31.88 -8.59
CA ALA A 241 -21.52 32.93 -8.39
C ALA A 241 -22.24 32.91 -7.01
N ASN A 242 -22.12 31.83 -6.24
CA ASN A 242 -22.81 31.65 -4.95
C ASN A 242 -21.89 31.66 -3.71
N LYS A 243 -20.57 31.87 -3.83
CA LYS A 243 -19.64 31.92 -2.68
C LYS A 243 -19.06 33.33 -2.48
N SER A 244 -19.08 33.81 -1.24
CA SER A 244 -18.41 35.07 -0.88
C SER A 244 -16.89 34.94 -0.99
N ASN A 245 -16.20 36.05 -1.27
CA ASN A 245 -14.72 36.11 -1.29
C ASN A 245 -14.09 35.59 0.02
N TYR A 246 -14.79 35.73 1.14
CA TYR A 246 -14.37 35.22 2.45
C TYR A 246 -14.35 33.68 2.48
N GLN A 247 -15.44 33.04 2.04
CA GLN A 247 -15.52 31.58 1.98
C GLN A 247 -14.49 31.00 0.99
N ALA A 248 -14.24 31.71 -0.11
CA ALA A 248 -13.23 31.36 -1.10
C ALA A 248 -11.81 31.32 -0.54
N GLY A 249 -11.41 32.38 0.19
CA GLY A 249 -10.12 32.43 0.87
C GLY A 249 -9.96 31.31 1.89
N THR A 250 -10.99 31.10 2.71
CA THR A 250 -11.00 30.04 3.75
C THR A 250 -10.85 28.64 3.14
N ASP A 251 -11.55 28.35 2.03
CA ASP A 251 -11.45 27.05 1.34
C ASP A 251 -10.04 26.83 0.78
N PHE A 252 -9.39 27.89 0.27
CA PHE A 252 -8.03 27.82 -0.24
C PHE A 252 -6.99 27.66 0.88
N GLU A 253 -7.10 28.42 1.97
CA GLU A 253 -6.24 28.27 3.15
C GLU A 253 -6.28 26.84 3.69
N ARG A 254 -7.49 26.26 3.81
CA ARG A 254 -7.66 24.88 4.30
C ARG A 254 -7.00 23.84 3.40
N VAL A 255 -7.07 23.99 2.08
CA VAL A 255 -6.40 23.03 1.18
C VAL A 255 -4.89 23.23 1.17
N VAL A 256 -4.39 24.45 1.37
CA VAL A 256 -2.96 24.70 1.53
C VAL A 256 -2.44 24.08 2.84
N HIS A 257 -3.15 24.24 3.97
CA HIS A 257 -2.83 23.57 5.23
C HIS A 257 -2.69 22.07 5.05
N LYS A 258 -3.72 21.45 4.49
CA LYS A 258 -3.74 20.02 4.18
C LYS A 258 -2.57 19.61 3.27
N SER A 259 -2.19 20.46 2.32
CA SER A 259 -1.05 20.22 1.43
C SER A 259 0.28 20.22 2.18
N LEU A 260 0.50 21.21 3.06
CA LEU A 260 1.74 21.31 3.83
C LEU A 260 1.86 20.19 4.87
N GLU A 261 0.77 19.84 5.55
CA GLU A 261 0.72 18.66 6.44
C GLU A 261 1.03 17.37 5.67
N PHE A 262 0.44 17.20 4.49
CA PHE A 262 0.67 16.03 3.64
C PHE A 262 2.13 15.92 3.16
N LEU A 263 2.79 17.05 2.92
CA LEU A 263 4.22 17.11 2.60
C LEU A 263 5.14 16.90 3.82
N GLY A 264 4.58 16.83 5.04
CA GLY A 264 5.32 16.57 6.28
C GLY A 264 5.67 17.80 7.11
N PHE A 265 5.11 18.98 6.82
CA PHE A 265 5.24 20.13 7.72
C PHE A 265 4.37 19.98 8.97
N GLY A 266 4.88 20.43 10.11
CA GLY A 266 4.06 20.61 11.32
C GLY A 266 3.32 21.94 11.28
N VAL A 267 2.09 21.95 10.75
CA VAL A 267 1.24 23.16 10.67
C VAL A 267 0.68 23.51 12.05
N ASP A 268 0.78 24.78 12.45
CA ASP A 268 0.21 25.26 13.71
C ASP A 268 -1.33 25.29 13.61
N PRO A 269 -2.05 24.56 14.48
CA PRO A 269 -3.50 24.49 14.43
C PRO A 269 -4.18 25.84 14.71
N ASN A 270 -3.48 26.82 15.27
CA ASN A 270 -3.98 28.17 15.56
C ASN A 270 -3.82 29.13 14.37
N ALA A 271 -3.10 28.76 13.32
CA ALA A 271 -2.93 29.56 12.11
C ALA A 271 -4.17 29.50 11.19
N LYS A 272 -5.36 29.81 11.70
CA LYS A 272 -6.64 29.61 11.00
C LYS A 272 -7.11 30.80 10.15
N GLY A 273 -6.23 31.76 9.83
CA GLY A 273 -6.60 32.98 9.10
C GLY A 273 -7.60 33.87 9.87
N GLY A 274 -8.24 34.81 9.16
CA GLY A 274 -9.23 35.76 9.71
C GLY A 274 -8.67 37.15 10.04
N ALA A 275 -9.50 38.04 10.62
CA ALA A 275 -9.12 39.42 10.88
C ALA A 275 -7.95 39.52 11.87
N GLY A 276 -6.72 39.72 11.34
CA GLY A 276 -5.50 39.79 12.13
C GLY A 276 -4.87 38.44 12.49
N GLY A 277 -5.41 37.33 11.98
CA GLY A 277 -4.81 35.99 12.08
C GLY A 277 -3.76 35.77 11.00
N MET A 278 -2.88 34.78 11.22
CA MET A 278 -1.89 34.35 10.24
C MET A 278 -2.48 33.20 9.41
N ASP A 279 -2.40 33.31 8.08
CA ASP A 279 -2.97 32.32 7.16
C ASP A 279 -2.20 30.99 7.22
N LEU A 280 -0.87 31.05 7.30
CA LEU A 280 0.01 29.89 7.32
C LEU A 280 1.12 30.04 8.36
N TYR A 281 1.30 29.01 9.18
CA TYR A 281 2.48 28.85 10.02
C TYR A 281 2.83 27.37 10.19
N CYS A 282 4.06 27.01 9.83
CA CYS A 282 4.64 25.70 10.08
C CYS A 282 5.79 25.84 11.05
N THR A 283 5.88 24.92 12.01
CA THR A 283 6.93 24.89 13.05
C THR A 283 8.07 23.93 12.71
N THR A 284 7.77 22.86 11.98
CA THR A 284 8.73 21.81 11.61
C THR A 284 8.63 21.47 10.12
N PRO A 285 9.73 21.01 9.48
CA PRO A 285 11.08 20.86 10.05
C PRO A 285 11.86 22.18 10.15
N TYR A 286 11.29 23.28 9.68
CA TYR A 286 11.74 24.64 9.94
C TYR A 286 10.55 25.59 9.96
N SER A 287 10.74 26.76 10.56
CA SER A 287 9.73 27.82 10.62
C SER A 287 9.40 28.33 9.21
N LEU A 288 8.13 28.24 8.81
CA LEU A 288 7.59 28.80 7.57
C LEU A 288 6.34 29.61 7.89
N VAL A 289 6.28 30.84 7.43
CA VAL A 289 5.13 31.74 7.59
C VAL A 289 4.63 32.15 6.22
N GLY A 290 3.33 32.35 6.09
CA GLY A 290 2.81 32.70 4.78
C GLY A 290 1.41 33.27 4.73
N GLU A 291 1.10 33.74 3.52
CA GLU A 291 -0.19 34.32 3.14
C GLU A 291 -0.75 33.58 1.93
N CYS A 292 -2.05 33.28 1.99
CA CYS A 292 -2.78 32.62 0.92
C CYS A 292 -3.66 33.65 0.21
N LYS A 293 -3.57 33.74 -1.11
CA LYS A 293 -4.49 34.57 -1.90
C LYS A 293 -5.19 33.71 -2.94
N ALA A 294 -6.50 33.56 -2.80
CA ALA A 294 -7.37 33.00 -3.82
C ALA A 294 -7.88 34.11 -4.75
N GLY A 295 -8.08 33.83 -6.04
CA GLY A 295 -8.66 34.79 -6.97
C GLY A 295 -8.01 34.83 -8.35
N LYS A 296 -7.89 36.06 -8.90
CA LYS A 296 -7.24 36.32 -10.20
C LYS A 296 -5.77 36.73 -10.05
N ASN A 297 -5.46 37.53 -9.03
CA ASN A 297 -4.15 38.15 -8.84
C ASN A 297 -3.80 38.23 -7.34
N ILE A 298 -2.50 38.42 -7.04
CA ILE A 298 -2.00 38.70 -5.69
C ILE A 298 -1.89 40.22 -5.50
N PRO A 299 -2.57 40.81 -4.49
CA PRO A 299 -2.46 42.24 -4.21
C PRO A 299 -1.05 42.67 -3.78
N ASP A 300 -0.63 43.89 -4.13
CA ASP A 300 0.68 44.45 -3.78
C ASP A 300 0.91 44.52 -2.27
N SER A 301 -0.15 44.82 -1.51
CA SER A 301 -0.12 44.91 -0.04
C SER A 301 0.09 43.57 0.66
N THR A 302 0.11 42.44 -0.05
CA THR A 302 0.26 41.10 0.56
C THR A 302 1.59 40.94 1.29
N ALA A 303 2.68 41.50 0.75
CA ALA A 303 3.99 41.45 1.41
C ALA A 303 4.01 42.24 2.73
N GLU A 304 3.39 43.44 2.74
CA GLU A 304 3.26 44.27 3.94
C GLU A 304 2.35 43.61 4.98
N GLN A 305 1.28 42.96 4.53
CA GLN A 305 0.38 42.20 5.39
C GLN A 305 1.14 41.06 6.08
N LEU A 306 1.88 40.24 5.32
CA LEU A 306 2.67 39.13 5.86
C LEU A 306 3.67 39.62 6.90
N TYR A 307 4.39 40.71 6.62
CA TYR A 307 5.32 41.30 7.58
C TYR A 307 4.62 41.75 8.87
N ARG A 308 3.55 42.53 8.75
CA ARG A 308 2.83 43.09 9.90
C ARG A 308 2.21 42.00 10.78
N ILE A 309 1.62 40.97 10.17
CA ILE A 309 0.97 39.87 10.89
C ILE A 309 2.03 38.93 11.48
N GLY A 310 3.01 38.53 10.68
CA GLY A 310 4.08 37.63 11.12
C GLY A 310 4.88 38.19 12.30
N THR A 311 5.32 39.45 12.22
CA THR A 311 6.04 40.09 13.34
C THR A 311 5.20 40.27 14.59
N ARG A 312 3.88 40.46 14.46
CA ARG A 312 2.97 40.57 15.61
C ARG A 312 2.81 39.24 16.34
N HIS A 313 2.71 38.13 15.62
CA HIS A 313 2.45 36.81 16.21
C HIS A 313 3.72 36.10 16.69
N LEU A 314 4.82 36.24 15.95
CA LEU A 314 6.07 35.53 16.23
C LEU A 314 7.12 36.41 16.92
N GLY A 315 6.97 37.73 16.86
CA GLY A 315 8.08 38.64 17.14
C GLY A 315 9.00 38.82 15.94
N LYS A 316 9.81 39.87 15.98
CA LYS A 316 10.63 40.29 14.83
C LYS A 316 11.72 39.27 14.49
N GLU A 317 12.44 38.77 15.50
CA GLU A 317 13.57 37.86 15.32
C GLU A 317 13.13 36.52 14.70
N ASP A 318 12.07 35.92 15.25
CA ASP A 318 11.54 34.65 14.76
C ASP A 318 10.96 34.80 13.35
N TYR A 319 10.24 35.89 13.07
CA TYR A 319 9.78 36.19 11.70
C TYR A 319 10.96 36.34 10.73
N GLU A 320 12.02 37.07 11.10
CA GLU A 320 13.19 37.27 10.25
C GLU A 320 13.95 35.96 9.96
N SER A 321 13.97 35.02 10.91
CA SER A 321 14.56 33.69 10.71
C SER A 321 13.69 32.70 9.92
N ALA A 322 12.37 32.92 9.88
CA ALA A 322 11.42 32.05 9.18
C ALA A 322 11.54 32.14 7.66
N VAL A 323 11.17 31.07 6.96
CA VAL A 323 10.89 31.13 5.53
C VAL A 323 9.57 31.86 5.32
N LYS A 324 9.52 32.82 4.39
CA LYS A 324 8.30 33.58 4.07
C LYS A 324 7.75 33.11 2.72
N LEU A 325 6.49 32.73 2.68
CA LEU A 325 5.85 32.18 1.48
C LEU A 325 4.51 32.87 1.19
N ILE A 326 4.33 33.31 -0.05
CA ILE A 326 3.03 33.71 -0.58
C ILE A 326 2.60 32.67 -1.62
N ILE A 327 1.38 32.16 -1.47
CA ILE A 327 0.77 31.25 -2.44
C ILE A 327 -0.42 31.94 -3.07
N GLY A 328 -0.38 32.14 -4.38
CA GLY A 328 -1.48 32.80 -5.08
C GLY A 328 -1.42 32.79 -6.60
N PRO A 329 -2.55 33.12 -7.25
CA PRO A 329 -2.74 32.99 -8.69
C PRO A 329 -2.07 34.13 -9.47
N GLY A 330 -1.90 33.90 -10.77
CA GLY A 330 -1.43 34.93 -11.70
C GLY A 330 0.07 35.23 -11.61
N LYS A 331 0.46 36.35 -12.22
CA LYS A 331 1.84 36.86 -12.14
C LYS A 331 1.85 37.99 -11.10
N PRO A 332 2.77 37.98 -10.12
CA PRO A 332 2.92 39.10 -9.19
C PRO A 332 3.25 40.38 -9.96
N THR A 333 2.73 41.50 -9.47
CA THR A 333 3.03 42.82 -10.03
C THR A 333 4.52 43.16 -9.82
N LYS A 334 5.01 44.17 -10.54
CA LYS A 334 6.40 44.66 -10.35
C LYS A 334 6.66 45.10 -8.90
N PHE A 335 5.72 45.79 -8.28
CA PHE A 335 5.86 46.26 -6.89
C PHE A 335 5.89 45.12 -5.88
N LEU A 336 5.02 44.10 -6.06
CA LEU A 336 5.04 42.92 -5.23
C LEU A 336 6.34 42.14 -5.39
N GLN A 337 6.84 41.99 -6.63
CA GLN A 337 8.13 41.35 -6.89
C GLN A 337 9.29 42.09 -6.20
N GLU A 338 9.34 43.43 -6.29
CA GLU A 338 10.37 44.22 -5.61
C GLU A 338 10.29 44.08 -4.08
N SER A 339 9.07 44.07 -3.52
CA SER A 339 8.85 43.89 -2.08
C SER A 339 9.25 42.50 -1.60
N ALA A 340 8.94 41.48 -2.39
CA ALA A 340 9.31 40.10 -2.13
C ALA A 340 10.83 39.88 -2.18
N GLN A 341 11.51 40.51 -3.14
CA GLN A 341 12.99 40.50 -3.20
C GLN A 341 13.60 41.16 -1.95
N LYS A 342 13.15 42.37 -1.60
CA LYS A 342 13.68 43.11 -0.43
C LYS A 342 13.43 42.42 0.90
N SER A 343 12.30 41.73 1.04
CA SER A 343 11.86 41.11 2.29
C SER A 343 12.12 39.60 2.35
N THR A 344 12.83 39.05 1.35
CA THR A 344 13.14 37.62 1.23
C THR A 344 11.88 36.74 1.32
N ILE A 345 10.87 37.09 0.51
CA ILE A 345 9.60 36.36 0.43
C ILE A 345 9.57 35.56 -0.87
N SER A 346 9.30 34.27 -0.76
CA SER A 346 9.02 33.39 -1.88
C SER A 346 7.57 33.53 -2.34
N ILE A 347 7.34 33.49 -3.64
CA ILE A 347 6.01 33.51 -4.25
C ILE A 347 5.87 32.29 -5.17
N ILE A 348 4.84 31.49 -4.95
CA ILE A 348 4.49 30.36 -5.82
C ILE A 348 3.03 30.40 -6.25
N LYS A 349 2.76 29.77 -7.39
CA LYS A 349 1.40 29.51 -7.87
C LYS A 349 0.79 28.29 -7.17
N PRO A 350 -0.56 28.21 -7.09
CA PRO A 350 -1.25 27.01 -6.61
C PRO A 350 -0.84 25.73 -7.37
N MET A 351 -0.58 25.84 -8.67
CA MET A 351 -0.14 24.69 -9.49
C MET A 351 1.21 24.14 -9.03
N THR A 352 2.14 25.00 -8.61
CA THR A 352 3.46 24.62 -8.13
C THR A 352 3.35 23.81 -6.84
N LEU A 353 2.50 24.25 -5.91
CA LEU A 353 2.17 23.47 -4.70
C LEU A 353 1.50 22.14 -5.06
N GLN A 354 0.56 22.14 -6.02
CA GLN A 354 -0.11 20.92 -6.46
C GLN A 354 0.89 19.90 -7.02
N LYS A 355 1.84 20.30 -7.88
CA LYS A 355 2.87 19.41 -8.43
C LYS A 355 3.72 18.75 -7.33
N LEU A 356 4.11 19.49 -6.28
CA LEU A 356 4.84 18.92 -5.14
C LEU A 356 4.00 17.88 -4.40
N VAL A 357 2.73 18.17 -4.15
CA VAL A 357 1.81 17.23 -3.47
C VAL A 357 1.54 16.01 -4.34
N GLU A 358 1.41 16.16 -5.66
CA GLU A 358 1.27 15.05 -6.60
C GLU A 358 2.51 14.15 -6.64
N LEU A 359 3.71 14.75 -6.59
CA LEU A 359 4.98 14.02 -6.49
C LEU A 359 5.02 13.15 -5.23
N GLU A 360 4.76 13.74 -4.06
CA GLU A 360 4.71 13.03 -2.78
C GLU A 360 3.61 11.97 -2.74
N ALA A 361 2.45 12.27 -3.33
CA ALA A 361 1.35 11.33 -3.44
C ALA A 361 1.69 10.13 -4.33
N LYS A 362 2.45 10.34 -5.41
CA LYS A 362 2.87 9.28 -6.32
C LYS A 362 4.02 8.45 -5.74
N PHE A 363 4.96 9.11 -5.09
CA PHE A 363 6.13 8.52 -4.47
C PHE A 363 6.22 8.98 -3.01
N PRO A 364 5.54 8.28 -2.07
CA PRO A 364 5.56 8.66 -0.66
C PRO A 364 6.99 8.71 -0.10
N GLY A 365 7.31 9.78 0.62
CA GLY A 365 8.62 10.10 1.16
C GLY A 365 9.60 10.68 0.14
N SER A 366 9.15 11.11 -1.04
CA SER A 366 10.02 11.66 -2.08
C SER A 366 10.33 13.14 -1.88
N VAL A 367 9.48 13.89 -1.18
CA VAL A 367 9.73 15.30 -0.90
C VAL A 367 10.52 15.47 0.40
N ASN A 368 11.83 15.69 0.28
CA ASN A 368 12.66 16.08 1.41
C ASN A 368 12.57 17.59 1.68
N LEU A 369 11.84 17.97 2.72
CA LEU A 369 11.62 19.37 3.07
C LEU A 369 12.91 20.15 3.41
N ILE A 370 13.94 19.49 3.96
CA ILE A 370 15.24 20.13 4.24
C ILE A 370 15.95 20.49 2.93
N GLU A 371 15.91 19.59 1.94
CA GLU A 371 16.46 19.85 0.61
C GLU A 371 15.62 20.82 -0.22
N LEU A 372 14.32 20.90 0.04
CA LEU A 372 13.42 21.88 -0.58
C LEU A 372 13.70 23.31 -0.09
N LYS A 373 14.07 23.49 1.18
CA LYS A 373 14.31 24.80 1.81
C LYS A 373 15.18 25.77 0.98
N PRO A 374 16.36 25.39 0.44
CA PRO A 374 17.18 26.29 -0.37
C PRO A 374 16.53 26.74 -1.69
N TYR A 375 15.49 26.06 -2.18
CA TYR A 375 14.72 26.47 -3.36
C TYR A 375 13.67 27.54 -3.04
N LEU A 376 13.39 27.78 -1.76
CA LEU A 376 12.48 28.84 -1.28
C LEU A 376 13.23 30.18 -1.22
N GLU A 377 13.71 30.63 -2.38
CA GLU A 377 14.42 31.90 -2.54
C GLU A 377 13.47 33.10 -2.70
N ALA A 378 14.01 34.31 -2.68
CA ALA A 378 13.22 35.54 -2.77
C ALA A 378 12.64 35.75 -4.18
N GLY A 379 11.39 36.22 -4.25
CA GLY A 379 10.68 36.48 -5.50
C GLY A 379 9.81 35.32 -5.97
N GLN A 380 9.48 35.30 -7.27
CA GLN A 380 8.66 34.23 -7.84
C GLN A 380 9.52 33.03 -8.22
N ILE A 381 9.25 31.87 -7.61
CA ILE A 381 10.16 30.72 -7.62
C ILE A 381 9.58 29.45 -8.26
N ASP A 382 8.49 29.57 -9.03
CA ASP A 382 7.82 28.42 -9.66
C ASP A 382 8.82 27.52 -10.43
N ALA A 383 9.70 28.12 -11.22
CA ALA A 383 10.72 27.39 -11.99
C ALA A 383 11.77 26.69 -11.10
N ARG A 384 12.10 27.25 -9.95
CA ARG A 384 13.08 26.68 -9.01
C ARG A 384 12.48 25.47 -8.29
N ILE A 385 11.19 25.52 -7.95
CA ILE A 385 10.48 24.35 -7.45
C ILE A 385 10.38 23.28 -8.53
N ASP A 386 10.13 23.64 -9.79
CA ASP A 386 10.15 22.69 -10.90
C ASP A 386 11.54 22.04 -11.07
N GLU A 387 12.64 22.78 -10.91
CA GLU A 387 14.01 22.22 -10.86
C GLU A 387 14.19 21.18 -9.74
N TYR A 388 13.68 21.47 -8.54
CA TYR A 388 13.69 20.50 -7.42
C TYR A 388 12.90 19.24 -7.76
N ILE A 389 11.71 19.39 -8.34
CA ILE A 389 10.85 18.26 -8.74
C ILE A 389 11.58 17.39 -9.77
N GLU A 390 12.19 17.98 -10.79
CA GLU A 390 12.94 17.24 -11.82
C GLU A 390 14.16 16.51 -11.25
N LYS A 391 14.84 17.11 -10.28
CA LYS A 391 15.93 16.46 -9.53
C LYS A 391 15.42 15.19 -8.85
N VAL A 392 14.34 15.29 -8.07
CA VAL A 392 13.74 14.15 -7.35
C VAL A 392 13.26 13.07 -8.33
N LEU A 393 12.62 13.45 -9.44
CA LEU A 393 12.18 12.51 -10.46
C LEU A 393 13.34 11.76 -11.12
N THR A 394 14.45 12.46 -11.38
CA THR A 394 15.68 11.85 -11.91
C THR A 394 16.26 10.84 -10.93
N GLU A 395 16.28 11.19 -9.64
CA GLU A 395 16.72 10.30 -8.58
C GLU A 395 15.87 9.04 -8.45
N ILE A 396 14.54 9.17 -8.56
CA ILE A 396 13.60 8.03 -8.57
C ILE A 396 13.82 7.14 -9.79
N LYS A 397 14.02 7.73 -10.98
CA LYS A 397 14.35 7.00 -12.22
C LYS A 397 15.62 6.17 -12.07
N LEU A 398 16.67 6.77 -11.51
CA LEU A 398 17.92 6.06 -11.22
C LEU A 398 17.69 4.86 -10.30
N ARG A 399 16.94 5.04 -9.21
CA ARG A 399 16.62 3.98 -8.23
C ARG A 399 15.82 2.85 -8.84
N SER A 400 14.80 3.18 -9.65
CA SER A 400 14.04 2.19 -10.41
C SER A 400 14.94 1.38 -11.32
N HIS A 401 15.86 2.04 -12.03
CA HIS A 401 16.81 1.36 -12.90
C HIS A 401 17.74 0.42 -12.12
N VAL A 402 18.26 0.84 -10.96
CA VAL A 402 19.07 -0.02 -10.08
C VAL A 402 18.29 -1.27 -9.64
N VAL A 403 17.01 -1.14 -9.27
CA VAL A 403 16.15 -2.29 -8.96
C VAL A 403 16.06 -3.25 -10.15
N GLN A 404 15.88 -2.73 -11.37
CA GLN A 404 15.86 -3.56 -12.58
C GLN A 404 17.19 -4.23 -12.88
N VAL A 405 18.31 -3.57 -12.62
CA VAL A 405 19.65 -4.18 -12.76
C VAL A 405 19.78 -5.40 -11.86
N VAL A 406 19.36 -5.31 -10.60
CA VAL A 406 19.39 -6.46 -9.66
C VAL A 406 18.48 -7.57 -10.17
N LYS A 407 17.22 -7.26 -10.50
CA LYS A 407 16.25 -8.22 -11.00
C LYS A 407 16.76 -8.98 -12.23
N ASN A 408 17.16 -8.24 -13.26
CA ASN A 408 17.63 -8.79 -14.52
C ASN A 408 18.91 -9.62 -14.36
N TYR A 409 19.82 -9.21 -13.46
CA TYR A 409 21.04 -9.97 -13.18
C TYR A 409 20.71 -11.33 -12.56
N LEU A 410 19.86 -11.36 -11.53
CA LEU A 410 19.48 -12.59 -10.84
C LEU A 410 18.72 -13.55 -11.77
N GLU A 411 17.78 -13.02 -12.56
CA GLU A 411 17.04 -13.80 -13.55
C GLU A 411 17.94 -14.43 -14.62
N LYS A 412 18.95 -13.70 -15.10
CA LYS A 412 19.89 -14.22 -16.12
C LYS A 412 20.89 -15.23 -15.57
N THR A 413 21.30 -15.08 -14.31
CA THR A 413 22.35 -15.92 -13.70
C THR A 413 21.78 -17.11 -12.93
N GLY A 414 20.51 -17.06 -12.55
CA GLY A 414 19.89 -18.07 -11.68
C GLY A 414 20.38 -18.02 -10.23
N LEU A 415 21.06 -16.94 -9.81
CA LEU A 415 21.54 -16.75 -8.45
C LEU A 415 20.45 -16.18 -7.54
N ASP A 416 20.49 -16.55 -6.26
CA ASP A 416 19.57 -16.01 -5.25
C ASP A 416 19.89 -14.58 -4.81
N ASN A 417 21.15 -14.16 -4.97
CA ASN A 417 21.66 -12.84 -4.56
C ASN A 417 22.96 -12.51 -5.31
N ALA A 418 23.32 -11.22 -5.32
CA ALA A 418 24.48 -10.72 -6.04
C ALA A 418 25.32 -9.74 -5.21
N GLU A 419 26.63 -9.73 -5.47
CA GLU A 419 27.58 -8.78 -4.90
C GLU A 419 27.57 -7.44 -5.66
N VAL A 420 28.01 -6.36 -5.01
CA VAL A 420 28.05 -5.01 -5.59
C VAL A 420 28.87 -4.99 -6.87
N GLY A 421 30.01 -5.69 -6.93
CA GLY A 421 30.89 -5.69 -8.11
C GLY A 421 30.21 -6.23 -9.37
N SER A 422 29.49 -7.35 -9.25
CA SER A 422 28.75 -7.95 -10.37
C SER A 422 27.59 -7.07 -10.83
N LEU A 423 26.87 -6.48 -9.86
CA LEU A 423 25.79 -5.54 -10.14
C LEU A 423 26.31 -4.26 -10.80
N HIS A 424 27.48 -3.78 -10.38
CA HIS A 424 28.13 -2.61 -10.97
C HIS A 424 28.55 -2.84 -12.41
N GLY A 425 29.14 -4.00 -12.73
CA GLY A 425 29.44 -4.38 -14.11
C GLY A 425 28.18 -4.44 -14.98
N THR A 426 27.08 -4.97 -14.43
CA THR A 426 25.78 -5.03 -15.12
C THR A 426 25.18 -3.64 -15.32
N TYR A 427 25.29 -2.77 -14.32
CA TYR A 427 24.86 -1.38 -14.38
C TYR A 427 25.60 -0.62 -15.49
N ILE A 428 26.94 -0.70 -15.52
CA ILE A 428 27.74 -0.07 -16.59
C ILE A 428 27.33 -0.61 -17.96
N GLY A 429 27.17 -1.94 -18.09
CA GLY A 429 26.76 -2.58 -19.34
C GLY A 429 25.35 -2.18 -19.81
N SER A 430 24.51 -1.63 -18.93
CA SER A 430 23.18 -1.11 -19.30
C SER A 430 23.21 0.28 -19.95
N ASN A 431 24.37 0.95 -20.00
CA ASN A 431 24.57 2.29 -20.57
C ASN A 431 23.62 3.37 -20.00
N HIS A 432 23.20 3.22 -18.74
CA HIS A 432 22.36 4.22 -18.07
C HIS A 432 23.19 5.42 -17.60
N SER A 433 22.59 6.62 -17.65
CA SER A 433 23.17 7.86 -17.14
C SER A 433 22.42 8.30 -15.88
N PRO A 434 23.12 8.74 -14.81
CA PRO A 434 24.57 8.91 -14.70
C PRO A 434 25.33 7.59 -14.51
N SER A 435 26.62 7.58 -14.84
CA SER A 435 27.50 6.48 -14.43
C SER A 435 27.71 6.54 -12.91
N LEU A 436 27.61 5.40 -12.24
CA LEU A 436 27.84 5.29 -10.80
C LEU A 436 29.18 4.63 -10.54
N THR A 437 29.88 5.07 -9.52
CA THR A 437 30.99 4.32 -8.92
C THR A 437 30.45 3.10 -8.16
N PRO A 438 31.28 2.09 -7.85
CA PRO A 438 30.87 0.97 -7.00
C PRO A 438 30.34 1.41 -5.63
N LYS A 439 30.90 2.50 -5.08
CA LYS A 439 30.49 3.05 -3.79
C LYS A 439 29.11 3.69 -3.85
N GLU A 440 28.85 4.54 -4.84
CA GLU A 440 27.53 5.17 -5.02
C GLU A 440 26.45 4.14 -5.29
N LEU A 441 26.74 3.14 -6.13
CA LEU A 441 25.82 2.03 -6.34
C LEU A 441 25.55 1.27 -5.05
N HIS A 442 26.59 1.00 -4.24
CA HIS A 442 26.42 0.34 -2.96
C HIS A 442 25.50 1.14 -2.03
N GLU A 443 25.68 2.47 -1.91
CA GLU A 443 24.83 3.33 -1.09
C GLU A 443 23.36 3.28 -1.52
N ILE A 444 23.08 3.31 -2.84
CA ILE A 444 21.71 3.15 -3.37
C ILE A 444 21.16 1.75 -3.07
N LEU A 445 21.96 0.69 -3.19
CA LEU A 445 21.55 -0.67 -2.84
C LEU A 445 21.23 -0.79 -1.34
N ILE A 446 21.96 -0.09 -0.46
CA ILE A 446 21.64 0.00 0.97
C ILE A 446 20.31 0.71 1.18
N GLU A 447 20.11 1.88 0.58
CA GLU A 447 18.87 2.65 0.64
C GLU A 447 17.67 1.77 0.24
N LEU A 448 17.74 1.16 -0.94
CA LEU A 448 16.68 0.32 -1.52
C LEU A 448 16.43 -0.98 -0.76
N SER A 449 17.42 -1.46 0.00
CA SER A 449 17.29 -2.62 0.88
C SER A 449 16.89 -2.30 2.32
N SER A 450 16.75 -1.02 2.64
CA SER A 450 16.26 -0.61 3.95
C SER A 450 14.81 -1.08 4.15
N PRO A 451 14.39 -1.35 5.40
CA PRO A 451 13.00 -1.68 5.70
C PRO A 451 12.00 -0.57 5.30
N LEU A 452 12.47 0.67 5.15
CA LEU A 452 11.64 1.82 4.76
C LEU A 452 11.36 1.82 3.25
N ALA A 453 12.34 1.48 2.42
CA ALA A 453 12.18 1.41 0.96
C ALA A 453 11.63 0.04 0.51
N GLY A 454 12.29 -1.04 0.94
CA GLY A 454 11.83 -2.41 0.74
C GLY A 454 11.67 -2.83 -0.72
N TYR A 455 12.52 -2.36 -1.63
CA TYR A 455 12.54 -2.79 -3.05
C TYR A 455 13.52 -3.94 -3.28
N LEU A 456 14.61 -3.95 -2.50
CA LEU A 456 15.62 -4.99 -2.48
C LEU A 456 15.71 -5.60 -1.08
N GLY A 457 16.30 -6.78 -0.99
CA GLY A 457 16.73 -7.37 0.26
C GLY A 457 18.26 -7.38 0.35
N ARG A 458 18.79 -7.46 1.57
CA ARG A 458 20.22 -7.50 1.84
C ARG A 458 20.55 -8.65 2.78
N LYS A 459 21.61 -9.40 2.46
CA LYS A 459 22.23 -10.40 3.35
C LYS A 459 23.71 -10.08 3.51
N LYS A 460 24.28 -10.44 4.65
CA LYS A 460 25.73 -10.42 4.85
C LYS A 460 26.28 -11.83 4.67
N VAL A 461 27.26 -11.98 3.78
CA VAL A 461 28.01 -13.23 3.58
C VAL A 461 29.48 -12.88 3.73
N ASN A 462 30.18 -13.48 4.69
CA ASN A 462 31.60 -13.19 4.98
C ASN A 462 31.90 -11.68 5.14
N ASN A 463 31.04 -10.96 5.86
CA ASN A 463 31.06 -9.49 6.03
C ASN A 463 30.78 -8.64 4.77
N GLU A 464 30.54 -9.25 3.62
CA GLU A 464 30.18 -8.55 2.39
C GLU A 464 28.66 -8.50 2.19
N SER A 465 28.17 -7.39 1.66
CA SER A 465 26.75 -7.19 1.41
C SER A 465 26.35 -7.76 0.07
N ARG A 466 25.36 -8.65 0.10
CA ARG A 466 24.74 -9.22 -1.09
C ARG A 466 23.27 -8.82 -1.16
N PHE A 467 22.80 -8.53 -2.36
CA PHE A 467 21.49 -7.96 -2.61
C PHE A 467 20.62 -8.91 -3.43
N TYR A 468 19.32 -8.92 -3.14
CA TYR A 468 18.33 -9.71 -3.87
C TYR A 468 17.08 -8.90 -4.16
N PHE A 469 16.36 -9.26 -5.21
CA PHE A 469 15.15 -8.56 -5.63
C PHE A 469 13.97 -8.91 -4.72
N LEU A 470 13.16 -7.91 -4.35
CA LEU A 470 11.89 -8.12 -3.64
C LEU A 470 10.69 -7.68 -4.47
N ARG A 471 10.71 -6.46 -5.01
CA ARG A 471 9.62 -5.90 -5.80
C ARG A 471 10.10 -4.77 -6.70
N ASP A 472 9.32 -4.50 -7.75
CA ASP A 472 9.58 -3.41 -8.68
C ASP A 472 9.29 -2.03 -8.03
N LEU A 473 10.10 -1.03 -8.38
CA LEU A 473 9.78 0.38 -8.20
C LEU A 473 9.19 0.88 -9.53
N HIS A 474 7.87 0.97 -9.63
CA HIS A 474 7.19 1.36 -10.86
C HIS A 474 7.25 2.87 -11.09
N ILE A 475 7.59 3.27 -12.31
CA ILE A 475 7.51 4.66 -12.79
C ILE A 475 6.54 4.67 -13.97
N ASP A 476 5.34 5.21 -13.76
CA ASP A 476 4.41 5.39 -14.88
C ASP A 476 4.95 6.43 -15.87
N SER A 477 4.78 6.16 -17.16
CA SER A 477 5.21 6.99 -18.31
C SER A 477 4.55 8.37 -18.44
N LEU A 478 3.68 8.75 -17.50
CA LEU A 478 2.93 10.03 -17.52
C LEU A 478 3.71 11.23 -16.99
N LEU A 479 4.99 11.09 -16.64
CA LEU A 479 5.85 12.21 -16.19
C LEU A 479 6.66 12.85 -17.33
N THR A 480 6.18 12.70 -18.57
CA THR A 480 6.84 13.20 -19.80
C THR A 480 5.92 14.06 -20.67
N GLN A 481 4.88 14.69 -20.09
CA GLN A 481 4.09 15.70 -20.78
C GLN A 481 4.03 17.01 -20.02
#